data_AF-A0A350P2B7-F1
#
_entry.id   AF-A0A350P2B7-F1
#
_cell.length_a   1.000
_cell.length_b   1.000
_cell.length_c   1.000
_cell.angle_alpha   90.00
_cell.angle_beta   90.00
_cell.angle_gamma   90.00
#
_symmetry.space_group_name_H-M   'P 1'
#
loop_
_entity.id
_entity.type
_entity.pdbx_description
1 polymer ?
#
loop_
_entity_poly.entity_id
_entity_poly.type
_entity_poly.pdbx_seq_one_letter_code
_entity_poly.pdbx_strand_id
1 'polypeptide(L)'
;MSNWQVDSWRQKPILQQPEYDDKARLKEVEHTLSTYPPLVFAAEARELRRQLGEVSLGKGFLLQGGDCAESFDEFNAPKIRDTFKVILQMAIVLTFAGRCPVTKVARMAGQYAKPRSSDFETVNGVTLPSYRGDIINNFEFTEAARRPDPDRLLEAYHRSASTLNLLRAFAQGGLADLHEVNRWNMAFVENNPLKERYHDMAMRIQDSLEFMDVIGINSQTSSTLHETSLFTSHEALLLNYEQALTRVDTLTGKPYD
;
A
#
# COMPACT_ATOMS: atom_id res chain seq x y z
N MET A 1 22.44 -23.40 -9.46
CA MET A 1 21.35 -22.50 -9.00
C MET A 1 20.13 -23.38 -8.77
N SER A 2 19.50 -23.30 -7.61
CA SER A 2 18.25 -24.05 -7.36
C SER A 2 17.17 -23.49 -8.28
N ASN A 3 16.46 -24.33 -9.03
CA ASN A 3 15.32 -23.88 -9.84
C ASN A 3 14.28 -23.24 -8.92
N TRP A 4 13.98 -21.95 -9.12
CA TRP A 4 12.99 -21.24 -8.31
C TRP A 4 11.59 -21.84 -8.54
N GLN A 5 10.85 -22.01 -7.46
CA GLN A 5 9.44 -22.38 -7.42
C GLN A 5 8.74 -21.53 -6.37
N VAL A 6 7.43 -21.35 -6.49
CA VAL A 6 6.65 -20.47 -5.59
C VAL A 6 6.78 -20.88 -4.12
N ASP A 7 6.93 -22.18 -3.84
CA ASP A 7 7.04 -22.76 -2.51
C ASP A 7 8.49 -23.06 -2.07
N SER A 8 9.48 -22.72 -2.91
CA SER A 8 10.90 -23.03 -2.64
C SER A 8 11.46 -22.35 -1.38
N TRP A 9 10.78 -21.30 -0.88
CA TRP A 9 11.10 -20.64 0.38
C TRP A 9 10.93 -21.57 1.59
N ARG A 10 10.01 -22.55 1.54
CA ARG A 10 9.71 -23.48 2.65
C ARG A 10 10.89 -24.38 3.01
N GLN A 11 11.86 -24.51 2.11
CA GLN A 11 13.09 -25.29 2.30
C GLN A 11 14.26 -24.42 2.80
N LYS A 12 14.04 -23.13 3.06
CA LYS A 12 15.05 -22.18 3.52
C LYS A 12 14.84 -21.87 5.00
N PRO A 13 15.90 -21.48 5.74
CA PRO A 13 15.74 -20.90 7.07
C PRO A 13 14.79 -19.70 7.01
N ILE A 14 13.85 -19.63 7.94
CA ILE A 14 12.86 -18.56 8.01
C ILE A 14 12.74 -18.04 9.43
N LEU A 15 12.44 -16.74 9.55
CA LEU A 15 12.25 -16.04 10.80
C LEU A 15 10.87 -15.37 10.80
N GLN A 16 10.41 -14.94 11.98
CA GLN A 16 9.22 -14.10 12.17
C GLN A 16 7.86 -14.73 11.78
N GLN A 17 7.84 -16.00 11.34
CA GLN A 17 6.59 -16.68 11.06
C GLN A 17 5.86 -17.08 12.34
N PRO A 18 4.53 -17.01 12.36
CA PRO A 18 3.75 -17.60 13.45
C PRO A 18 3.80 -19.13 13.42
N GLU A 19 3.57 -19.72 14.59
CA GLU A 19 3.27 -21.15 14.71
C GLU A 19 1.75 -21.32 14.77
N TYR A 20 1.17 -21.87 13.70
CA TYR A 20 -0.24 -22.23 13.66
C TYR A 20 -0.45 -23.64 14.22
N ASP A 21 -1.37 -23.77 15.18
CA ASP A 21 -1.71 -25.06 15.80
C ASP A 21 -2.33 -26.03 14.78
N ASP A 22 -3.28 -25.53 13.98
CA ASP A 22 -3.98 -26.31 12.96
C ASP A 22 -3.33 -26.14 11.58
N LYS A 23 -2.37 -27.02 11.29
CA LYS A 23 -1.68 -27.08 10.00
C LYS A 23 -2.57 -27.56 8.86
N ALA A 24 -3.66 -28.29 9.14
CA ALA A 24 -4.59 -28.73 8.11
C ALA A 24 -5.43 -27.52 7.66
N ARG A 25 -5.97 -26.77 8.63
CA ARG A 25 -6.71 -25.54 8.35
C ARG A 25 -5.86 -24.50 7.61
N LEU A 26 -4.61 -24.31 8.00
CA LEU A 26 -3.68 -23.43 7.28
C LEU A 26 -3.56 -23.81 5.80
N LYS A 27 -3.39 -25.10 5.49
CA LYS A 27 -3.29 -25.57 4.09
C LYS A 27 -4.60 -25.35 3.31
N GLU A 28 -5.76 -25.53 3.94
CA GLU A 28 -7.05 -25.24 3.31
C GLU A 28 -7.20 -23.75 2.98
N VAL A 29 -6.79 -22.87 3.89
CA VAL A 29 -6.82 -21.42 3.68
C VAL A 29 -5.86 -21.00 2.58
N GLU A 30 -4.62 -21.51 2.60
CA GLU A 30 -3.63 -21.27 1.52
C GLU A 30 -4.18 -21.72 0.15
N HIS A 31 -4.81 -22.89 0.09
CA HIS A 31 -5.43 -23.38 -1.13
C HIS A 31 -6.58 -22.47 -1.57
N THR A 32 -7.45 -22.06 -0.65
CA THR A 32 -8.56 -21.15 -0.94
C THR A 32 -8.05 -19.83 -1.52
N LEU A 33 -7.07 -19.18 -0.89
CA LEU A 33 -6.45 -17.94 -1.40
C LEU A 33 -5.81 -18.12 -2.78
N SER A 34 -5.22 -19.29 -3.07
CA SER A 34 -4.65 -19.57 -4.39
C SER A 34 -5.68 -19.58 -5.52
N THR A 35 -6.96 -19.81 -5.20
CA THR A 35 -8.07 -19.76 -6.16
C THR A 35 -8.67 -18.37 -6.33
N TYR A 36 -8.38 -17.44 -5.42
CA TYR A 36 -8.92 -16.08 -5.49
C TYR A 36 -8.22 -15.24 -6.58
N PRO A 37 -8.93 -14.23 -7.14
CA PRO A 37 -8.33 -13.28 -8.07
C PRO A 37 -7.13 -12.55 -7.45
N PRO A 38 -6.07 -12.26 -8.23
CA PRO A 38 -4.96 -11.46 -7.73
C PRO A 38 -5.41 -10.02 -7.43
N LEU A 39 -4.72 -9.35 -6.50
CA LEU A 39 -4.99 -7.95 -6.16
C LEU A 39 -4.53 -6.99 -7.27
N VAL A 40 -3.42 -7.32 -7.94
CA VAL A 40 -2.82 -6.51 -9.01
C VAL A 40 -2.59 -7.34 -10.27
N PHE A 41 -2.55 -6.68 -11.42
CA PHE A 41 -2.20 -7.30 -12.68
C PHE A 41 -0.68 -7.20 -12.94
N ALA A 42 -0.09 -8.23 -13.54
CA ALA A 42 1.35 -8.28 -13.81
C ALA A 42 1.87 -7.10 -14.65
N ALA A 43 1.04 -6.52 -15.53
CA ALA A 43 1.42 -5.32 -16.27
C ALA A 43 1.58 -4.07 -15.37
N GLU A 44 0.79 -3.97 -14.29
CA GLU A 44 0.92 -2.87 -13.33
C GLU A 44 2.24 -2.96 -12.56
N ALA A 45 2.65 -4.17 -12.17
CA ALA A 45 3.96 -4.40 -11.55
C ALA A 45 5.11 -4.09 -12.52
N ARG A 46 4.96 -4.41 -13.81
CA ARG A 46 5.94 -4.01 -14.85
C ARG A 46 6.00 -2.49 -15.04
N GLU A 47 4.87 -1.81 -14.98
CA GLU A 47 4.82 -0.36 -15.08
C GLU A 47 5.47 0.30 -13.86
N LEU A 48 5.19 -0.19 -12.64
CA LEU A 48 5.92 0.25 -11.44
C LEU A 48 7.43 0.03 -11.59
N ARG A 49 7.85 -1.16 -12.05
CA ARG A 49 9.27 -1.45 -12.30
C ARG A 49 9.89 -0.48 -13.30
N ARG A 50 9.17 -0.12 -14.36
CA ARG A 50 9.62 0.87 -15.36
C ARG A 50 9.80 2.24 -14.70
N GLN A 51 8.83 2.71 -13.92
CA GLN A 51 8.89 3.98 -13.20
C GLN A 51 10.03 4.01 -12.18
N LEU A 52 10.22 2.93 -11.39
CA LEU A 52 11.36 2.78 -10.49
C LEU A 52 12.70 2.73 -11.24
N GLY A 53 12.72 2.22 -12.47
CA GLY A 53 13.86 2.32 -13.38
C GLY A 53 14.24 3.77 -13.64
N GLU A 54 13.28 4.63 -13.97
CA GLU A 54 13.52 6.07 -14.15
C GLU A 54 14.01 6.74 -12.86
N VAL A 55 13.44 6.38 -11.70
CA VAL A 55 13.92 6.85 -10.38
C VAL A 55 15.39 6.45 -10.16
N SER A 56 15.75 5.21 -10.46
CA SER A 56 17.14 4.73 -10.31
C SER A 56 18.15 5.44 -11.21
N LEU A 57 17.68 6.01 -12.33
CA LEU A 57 18.46 6.82 -13.25
C LEU A 57 18.45 8.32 -12.91
N GLY A 58 17.87 8.71 -11.76
CA GLY A 58 17.77 10.11 -11.33
C GLY A 58 16.76 10.94 -12.12
N LYS A 59 15.85 10.31 -12.87
CA LYS A 59 14.84 10.97 -13.72
C LYS A 59 13.46 11.06 -13.05
N GLY A 60 13.36 10.67 -11.79
CA GLY A 60 12.13 10.73 -11.01
C GLY A 60 12.40 10.56 -9.52
N PHE A 61 11.34 10.67 -8.72
CA PHE A 61 11.39 10.51 -7.27
C PHE A 61 10.38 9.45 -6.82
N LEU A 62 10.73 8.63 -5.84
CA LEU A 62 9.81 7.68 -5.21
C LEU A 62 9.22 8.29 -3.94
N LEU A 63 7.90 8.41 -3.90
CA LEU A 63 7.14 8.69 -2.68
C LEU A 63 6.46 7.40 -2.23
N GLN A 64 6.92 6.84 -1.11
CA GLN A 64 6.27 5.70 -0.47
C GLN A 64 5.79 6.07 0.93
N GLY A 65 4.51 5.86 1.23
CA GLY A 65 3.92 6.27 2.51
C GLY A 65 2.59 5.57 2.80
N GLY A 66 2.19 5.55 4.08
CA GLY A 66 0.96 4.91 4.54
C GLY A 66 1.14 4.39 5.98
N ASP A 67 0.28 3.46 6.38
CA ASP A 67 0.27 2.95 7.75
C ASP A 67 1.54 2.15 8.09
N CYS A 68 1.89 2.16 9.39
CA CYS A 68 2.93 1.26 9.90
C CYS A 68 2.45 -0.19 9.86
N ALA A 69 1.24 -0.46 10.37
CA ALA A 69 0.41 -1.57 9.93
C ALA A 69 -1.05 -1.16 9.91
N GLU A 70 -1.75 -1.64 8.90
CA GLU A 70 -3.19 -1.55 8.80
C GLU A 70 -3.82 -2.44 9.88
N SER A 71 -4.98 -2.01 10.38
CA SER A 71 -5.79 -2.78 11.32
C SER A 71 -7.19 -3.04 10.74
N PHE A 72 -7.74 -4.20 11.05
CA PHE A 72 -9.08 -4.62 10.70
C PHE A 72 -10.14 -3.74 11.35
N ASP A 73 -9.90 -3.21 12.56
CA ASP A 73 -10.84 -2.34 13.26
C ASP A 73 -10.91 -0.93 12.65
N GLU A 74 -9.83 -0.49 12.01
CA GLU A 74 -9.74 0.83 11.36
C GLU A 74 -10.07 0.76 9.86
N PHE A 75 -10.69 -0.32 9.39
CA PHE A 75 -11.09 -0.49 8.00
C PHE A 75 -12.34 0.34 7.66
N ASN A 76 -12.12 1.59 7.23
CA ASN A 76 -13.19 2.47 6.80
C ASN A 76 -12.77 3.40 5.64
N ALA A 77 -13.75 3.80 4.83
CA ALA A 77 -13.53 4.65 3.66
C ALA A 77 -12.91 6.02 3.99
N PRO A 78 -13.30 6.74 5.05
CA PRO A 78 -12.65 7.99 5.45
C PRO A 78 -11.14 7.84 5.68
N LYS A 79 -10.69 6.83 6.43
CA LYS A 79 -9.27 6.59 6.66
C LYS A 79 -8.52 6.33 5.34
N ILE A 80 -9.07 5.46 4.48
CA ILE A 80 -8.46 5.16 3.17
C ILE A 80 -8.34 6.43 2.31
N ARG A 81 -9.43 7.22 2.25
CA ARG A 81 -9.48 8.49 1.53
C ARG A 81 -8.45 9.47 2.06
N ASP A 82 -8.39 9.67 3.38
CA ASP A 82 -7.56 10.71 3.97
C ASP A 82 -6.06 10.37 3.83
N THR A 83 -5.68 9.10 3.95
CA THR A 83 -4.32 8.64 3.63
C THR A 83 -3.99 8.86 2.14
N PHE A 84 -4.90 8.52 1.24
CA PHE A 84 -4.76 8.78 -0.20
C PHE A 84 -4.52 10.28 -0.49
N LYS A 85 -5.33 11.15 0.12
CA LYS A 85 -5.20 12.61 -0.02
C LYS A 85 -3.82 13.09 0.42
N VAL A 86 -3.34 12.64 1.58
CA VAL A 86 -2.01 13.04 2.09
C VAL A 86 -0.90 12.63 1.11
N ILE A 87 -0.96 11.43 0.54
CA ILE A 87 0.02 10.98 -0.46
C ILE A 87 0.00 11.91 -1.69
N LEU A 88 -1.18 12.29 -2.20
CA LEU A 88 -1.27 13.19 -3.34
C LEU A 88 -0.80 14.62 -3.03
N GLN A 89 -1.14 15.14 -1.85
CA GLN A 89 -0.67 16.44 -1.37
C GLN A 89 0.85 16.50 -1.32
N MET A 90 1.51 15.45 -0.82
CA MET A 90 2.97 15.35 -0.85
C MET A 90 3.49 15.22 -2.29
N ALA A 91 2.84 14.41 -3.13
CA ALA A 91 3.30 14.13 -4.49
C ALA A 91 3.32 15.38 -5.37
N ILE A 92 2.28 16.23 -5.33
CA ILE A 92 2.24 17.46 -6.15
C ILE A 92 3.33 18.45 -5.72
N VAL A 93 3.57 18.59 -4.42
CA VAL A 93 4.63 19.47 -3.88
C VAL A 93 6.01 18.96 -4.30
N LEU A 94 6.26 17.65 -4.18
CA LEU A 94 7.52 17.03 -4.60
C LEU A 94 7.73 17.13 -6.12
N THR A 95 6.67 16.95 -6.91
CA THR A 95 6.72 17.07 -8.38
C THR A 95 7.12 18.49 -8.77
N PHE A 96 6.48 19.49 -8.19
CA PHE A 96 6.73 20.90 -8.50
C PHE A 96 8.12 21.35 -8.04
N ALA A 97 8.46 21.11 -6.76
CA ALA A 97 9.73 21.54 -6.19
C ALA A 97 10.93 20.76 -6.76
N GLY A 98 10.76 19.45 -6.97
CA GLY A 98 11.79 18.56 -7.51
C GLY A 98 11.90 18.60 -9.04
N ARG A 99 10.94 19.22 -9.75
CA ARG A 99 10.88 19.30 -11.22
C ARG A 99 11.08 17.94 -11.90
N CYS A 100 10.55 16.89 -11.30
CA CYS A 100 10.62 15.53 -11.82
C CYS A 100 9.36 14.73 -11.49
N PRO A 101 9.03 13.68 -12.25
CA PRO A 101 7.91 12.80 -11.96
C PRO A 101 8.04 12.12 -10.59
N VAL A 102 6.93 12.05 -9.86
CA VAL A 102 6.83 11.31 -8.59
C VAL A 102 6.07 9.99 -8.78
N THR A 103 6.77 8.88 -8.56
CA THR A 103 6.18 7.53 -8.47
C THR A 103 5.58 7.37 -7.08
N LYS A 104 4.27 7.12 -6.99
CA LYS A 104 3.53 7.08 -5.72
C LYS A 104 3.22 5.64 -5.34
N VAL A 105 3.66 5.21 -4.16
CA VAL A 105 3.44 3.86 -3.64
C VAL A 105 2.84 3.94 -2.23
N ALA A 106 1.62 3.45 -2.06
CA ALA A 106 0.93 3.41 -0.78
C ALA A 106 1.31 2.16 0.02
N ARG A 107 1.61 2.31 1.31
CA ARG A 107 1.63 1.21 2.29
C ARG A 107 0.20 0.93 2.75
N MET A 108 -0.58 0.31 1.87
CA MET A 108 -2.02 0.07 2.00
C MET A 108 -2.41 -1.20 1.25
N ALA A 109 -3.58 -1.75 1.60
CA ALA A 109 -4.15 -2.95 0.99
C ALA A 109 -3.28 -4.21 1.17
N GLY A 110 -2.59 -4.36 2.31
CA GLY A 110 -1.83 -5.58 2.60
C GLY A 110 -0.83 -5.45 3.75
N GLN A 111 -0.64 -4.27 4.32
CA GLN A 111 0.35 -4.02 5.38
C GLN A 111 -0.18 -4.47 6.75
N TYR A 112 -0.59 -5.74 6.85
CA TYR A 112 -1.22 -6.30 8.05
C TYR A 112 -0.27 -7.12 8.92
N ALA A 113 0.91 -7.52 8.42
CA ALA A 113 1.91 -8.27 9.18
C ALA A 113 2.98 -7.33 9.77
N LYS A 114 3.48 -7.67 10.97
CA LYS A 114 4.54 -6.93 11.67
C LYS A 114 5.59 -7.88 12.26
N PRO A 115 6.89 -7.65 12.00
CA PRO A 115 7.94 -8.39 12.68
C PRO A 115 8.04 -7.94 14.14
N ARG A 116 8.51 -8.83 15.01
CA ARG A 116 8.69 -8.57 16.46
C ARG A 116 10.08 -8.98 16.91
N SER A 117 10.66 -8.16 17.78
CA SER A 117 11.96 -8.46 18.40
C SER A 117 11.92 -9.63 19.37
N SER A 118 10.74 -10.00 19.87
CA SER A 118 10.51 -11.12 20.79
C SER A 118 9.24 -11.86 20.38
N ASP A 119 9.28 -13.19 20.47
CA ASP A 119 8.12 -14.05 20.21
C ASP A 119 7.04 -13.92 21.28
N PHE A 120 7.41 -13.46 22.47
CA PHE A 120 6.52 -13.29 23.61
C PHE A 120 6.53 -11.86 24.15
N GLU A 121 5.38 -11.47 24.70
CA GLU A 121 5.13 -10.23 25.42
C GLU A 121 4.66 -10.57 26.83
N THR A 122 5.24 -9.90 27.83
CA THR A 122 4.89 -10.10 29.25
C THR A 122 4.26 -8.84 29.80
N VAL A 123 3.02 -8.93 30.29
CA VAL A 123 2.29 -7.84 30.94
C VAL A 123 1.77 -8.34 32.29
N ASN A 124 2.07 -7.61 33.37
CA ASN A 124 1.64 -7.95 34.73
C ASN A 124 1.94 -9.40 35.16
N GLY A 125 3.10 -9.93 34.75
CA GLY A 125 3.53 -11.29 35.09
C GLY A 125 2.93 -12.41 34.23
N VAL A 126 2.03 -12.09 33.29
CA VAL A 126 1.49 -13.04 32.31
C VAL A 126 2.26 -12.89 31.00
N THR A 127 2.72 -14.01 30.42
CA THR A 127 3.46 -14.05 29.15
C THR A 127 2.61 -14.70 28.06
N LEU A 128 2.40 -13.99 26.96
CA LEU A 128 1.62 -14.45 25.79
C LEU A 128 2.41 -14.25 24.50
N PRO A 129 2.05 -14.92 23.40
CA PRO A 129 2.62 -14.60 22.09
C PRO A 129 2.48 -13.12 21.75
N SER A 130 3.51 -12.54 21.16
CA SER A 130 3.49 -11.17 20.66
C SER A 130 2.40 -11.00 19.60
N TYR A 131 1.71 -9.88 19.62
CA TYR A 131 0.87 -9.45 18.50
C TYR A 131 1.75 -9.23 17.25
N ARG A 132 1.43 -9.90 16.14
CA ARG A 132 2.20 -9.85 14.88
C ARG A 132 1.45 -9.19 13.74
N GLY A 133 0.38 -8.45 14.07
CA GLY A 133 -0.48 -7.83 13.08
C GLY A 133 -1.74 -8.65 12.78
N ASP A 134 -2.80 -7.98 12.32
CA ASP A 134 -4.16 -8.52 12.28
C ASP A 134 -4.33 -9.71 11.33
N ILE A 135 -3.41 -9.89 10.37
CA ILE A 135 -3.36 -11.07 9.49
C ILE A 135 -2.91 -12.35 10.22
N ILE A 136 -2.33 -12.24 11.42
CA ILE A 136 -1.82 -13.37 12.20
C ILE A 136 -2.68 -13.59 13.45
N ASN A 137 -2.79 -12.58 14.32
CA ASN A 137 -3.49 -12.66 15.60
C ASN A 137 -4.04 -11.28 15.98
N ASN A 138 -4.71 -11.17 17.13
CA ASN A 138 -5.35 -9.92 17.55
C ASN A 138 -4.51 -9.13 18.56
N PHE A 139 -4.80 -7.82 18.65
CA PHE A 139 -4.06 -6.89 19.49
C PHE A 139 -4.26 -7.17 20.99
N GLU A 140 -5.47 -7.56 21.41
CA GLU A 140 -5.82 -7.72 22.82
C GLU A 140 -4.89 -8.71 23.53
N PHE A 141 -4.53 -8.40 24.78
CA PHE A 141 -3.63 -9.22 25.58
C PHE A 141 -4.39 -10.33 26.30
N THR A 142 -4.91 -11.30 25.54
CA THR A 142 -5.56 -12.52 26.06
C THR A 142 -5.03 -13.75 25.32
N GLU A 143 -5.07 -14.92 25.98
CA GLU A 143 -4.57 -16.17 25.38
C GLU A 143 -5.28 -16.49 24.06
N ALA A 144 -6.60 -16.32 24.02
CA ALA A 144 -7.40 -16.54 22.82
C ALA A 144 -7.03 -15.55 21.70
N ALA A 145 -6.93 -14.25 22.02
CA ALA A 145 -6.61 -13.22 21.04
C ALA A 145 -5.20 -13.35 20.43
N ARG A 146 -4.23 -13.84 21.21
CA ARG A 146 -2.84 -13.96 20.77
C ARG A 146 -2.52 -15.25 20.00
N ARG A 147 -3.44 -16.20 19.95
CA ARG A 147 -3.29 -17.43 19.15
C ARG A 147 -3.32 -17.09 17.65
N PRO A 148 -2.33 -17.51 16.86
CA PRO A 148 -2.38 -17.37 15.41
C PRO A 148 -3.58 -18.08 14.80
N ASP A 149 -4.33 -17.38 13.97
CA ASP A 149 -5.54 -17.88 13.32
C ASP A 149 -5.37 -17.85 11.79
N PRO A 150 -5.34 -19.00 11.10
CA PRO A 150 -5.20 -19.04 9.65
C PRO A 150 -6.31 -18.31 8.90
N ASP A 151 -7.54 -18.24 9.45
CA ASP A 151 -8.68 -17.62 8.75
C ASP A 151 -8.51 -16.11 8.56
N ARG A 152 -7.65 -15.48 9.37
CA ARG A 152 -7.25 -14.07 9.22
C ARG A 152 -6.53 -13.78 7.89
N LEU A 153 -5.94 -14.80 7.24
CA LEU A 153 -5.38 -14.67 5.90
C LEU A 153 -6.47 -14.35 4.85
N LEU A 154 -7.66 -14.98 4.98
CA LEU A 154 -8.81 -14.71 4.10
C LEU A 154 -9.39 -13.32 4.37
N GLU A 155 -9.49 -12.95 5.64
CA GLU A 155 -9.99 -11.63 6.03
C GLU A 155 -9.07 -10.51 5.53
N ALA A 156 -7.75 -10.67 5.67
CA ALA A 156 -6.76 -9.76 5.13
C ALA A 156 -6.94 -9.57 3.61
N TYR A 157 -7.12 -10.66 2.86
CA TYR A 157 -7.37 -10.58 1.42
C TYR A 157 -8.63 -9.78 1.09
N HIS A 158 -9.75 -10.03 1.76
CA HIS A 158 -11.00 -9.32 1.48
C HIS A 158 -10.91 -7.82 1.78
N ARG A 159 -10.20 -7.47 2.86
CA ARG A 159 -9.95 -6.07 3.23
C ARG A 159 -8.97 -5.41 2.25
N SER A 160 -7.90 -6.10 1.87
CA SER A 160 -6.97 -5.66 0.82
C SER A 160 -7.69 -5.38 -0.50
N ALA A 161 -8.51 -6.32 -0.98
CA ALA A 161 -9.25 -6.18 -2.23
C ALA A 161 -10.22 -4.99 -2.18
N SER A 162 -10.92 -4.82 -1.06
CA SER A 162 -11.86 -3.72 -0.87
C SER A 162 -11.16 -2.35 -0.79
N THR A 163 -10.04 -2.27 -0.05
CA THR A 163 -9.21 -1.06 0.03
C THR A 163 -8.66 -0.69 -1.34
N LEU A 164 -8.09 -1.65 -2.06
CA LEU A 164 -7.50 -1.41 -3.38
C LEU A 164 -8.56 -0.98 -4.40
N ASN A 165 -9.75 -1.59 -4.39
CA ASN A 165 -10.86 -1.17 -5.22
C ASN A 165 -11.24 0.31 -4.98
N LEU A 166 -11.31 0.72 -3.71
CA LEU A 166 -11.61 2.11 -3.37
C LEU A 166 -10.48 3.06 -3.77
N LEU A 167 -9.22 2.66 -3.58
CA LEU A 167 -8.05 3.45 -4.03
C LEU A 167 -8.06 3.64 -5.56
N ARG A 168 -8.41 2.60 -6.34
CA ARG A 168 -8.56 2.70 -7.80
C ARG A 168 -9.67 3.67 -8.20
N ALA A 169 -10.81 3.59 -7.52
CA ALA A 169 -11.91 4.54 -7.73
C ALA A 169 -11.50 5.99 -7.43
N PHE A 170 -10.70 6.24 -6.39
CA PHE A 170 -10.18 7.58 -6.10
C PHE A 170 -9.14 8.05 -7.12
N ALA A 171 -8.26 7.16 -7.56
CA ALA A 171 -7.19 7.45 -8.51
C ALA A 171 -7.71 7.81 -9.92
N GLN A 172 -8.87 7.29 -10.31
CA GLN A 172 -9.47 7.48 -11.64
C GLN A 172 -10.74 8.34 -11.62
N GLY A 173 -11.46 8.40 -10.49
CA GLY A 173 -12.78 9.03 -10.38
C GLY A 173 -12.78 10.51 -10.02
N GLY A 174 -11.69 11.24 -10.32
CA GLY A 174 -11.58 12.68 -10.11
C GLY A 174 -11.14 13.14 -8.72
N LEU A 175 -11.01 12.26 -7.72
CA LEU A 175 -10.37 12.64 -6.45
C LEU A 175 -8.87 12.92 -6.64
N ALA A 176 -8.25 12.32 -7.65
CA ALA A 176 -6.86 12.58 -8.03
C ALA A 176 -6.63 13.85 -8.87
N ASP A 177 -7.68 14.61 -9.16
CA ASP A 177 -7.59 15.82 -9.97
C ASP A 177 -6.66 16.85 -9.33
N LEU A 178 -5.68 17.36 -10.10
CA LEU A 178 -4.67 18.27 -9.56
C LEU A 178 -5.26 19.56 -8.99
N HIS A 179 -6.40 20.02 -9.50
CA HIS A 179 -7.10 21.18 -8.94
C HIS A 179 -7.65 20.86 -7.55
N GLU A 180 -8.24 19.69 -7.34
CA GLU A 180 -8.70 19.24 -6.01
C GLU A 180 -7.54 19.11 -5.04
N VAL A 181 -6.44 18.48 -5.48
CA VAL A 181 -5.25 18.27 -4.65
C VAL A 181 -4.63 19.61 -4.24
N ASN A 182 -4.55 20.58 -5.17
CA ASN A 182 -4.03 21.90 -4.83
C ASN A 182 -4.94 22.64 -3.86
N ARG A 183 -6.27 22.54 -4.00
CA ARG A 183 -7.22 23.13 -3.04
C ARG A 183 -7.01 22.59 -1.62
N TRP A 184 -6.71 21.30 -1.46
CA TRP A 184 -6.41 20.73 -0.13
C TRP A 184 -5.08 21.24 0.42
N ASN A 185 -4.08 21.44 -0.43
CA ASN A 185 -2.81 22.05 -0.02
C ASN A 185 -3.02 23.48 0.46
N MET A 186 -3.82 24.29 -0.25
CA MET A 186 -4.15 25.65 0.17
C MET A 186 -4.85 25.65 1.54
N ALA A 187 -5.88 24.81 1.71
CA ALA A 187 -6.56 24.67 3.00
C ALA A 187 -5.63 24.20 4.14
N PHE A 188 -4.68 23.31 3.85
CA PHE A 188 -3.66 22.91 4.82
C PHE A 188 -2.75 24.08 5.21
N VAL A 189 -2.26 24.84 4.22
CA VAL A 189 -1.37 25.98 4.44
C VAL A 189 -2.06 27.07 5.27
N GLU A 190 -3.32 27.40 4.99
CA GLU A 190 -4.07 28.42 5.72
C GLU A 190 -4.17 28.13 7.23
N ASN A 191 -4.27 26.85 7.59
CA ASN A 191 -4.39 26.38 8.97
C ASN A 191 -3.04 26.03 9.63
N ASN A 192 -1.90 26.22 8.94
CA ASN A 192 -0.59 25.81 9.43
C ASN A 192 0.19 26.98 10.09
N PRO A 193 0.77 26.81 11.29
CA PRO A 193 1.64 27.81 11.90
C PRO A 193 2.86 28.22 11.06
N LEU A 194 3.29 27.34 10.14
CA LEU A 194 4.40 27.56 9.20
C LEU A 194 3.92 28.04 7.82
N LYS A 195 2.71 28.57 7.71
CA LYS A 195 2.08 28.94 6.43
C LYS A 195 2.97 29.74 5.50
N GLU A 196 3.72 30.73 6.02
CA GLU A 196 4.56 31.59 5.20
C GLU A 196 5.62 30.82 4.41
N ARG A 197 6.12 29.71 4.97
CA ARG A 197 7.11 28.85 4.30
C ARG A 197 6.53 28.01 3.17
N TYR A 198 5.25 27.66 3.25
CA TYR A 198 4.57 26.76 2.30
C TYR A 198 3.65 27.51 1.32
N HIS A 199 3.26 28.74 1.65
CA HIS A 199 2.33 29.54 0.87
C HIS A 199 2.88 29.91 -0.51
N ASP A 200 4.14 30.33 -0.61
CA ASP A 200 4.79 30.61 -1.91
C ASP A 200 4.72 29.39 -2.84
N MET A 201 5.00 28.20 -2.29
CA MET A 201 4.96 26.95 -3.07
C MET A 201 3.56 26.65 -3.57
N ALA A 202 2.55 26.74 -2.70
CA ALA A 202 1.17 26.43 -3.04
C ALA A 202 0.59 27.43 -4.07
N MET A 203 0.91 28.73 -3.93
CA MET A 203 0.52 29.76 -4.89
C MET A 203 1.17 29.54 -6.26
N ARG A 204 2.46 29.19 -6.31
CA ARG A 204 3.13 28.92 -7.59
C ARG A 204 2.60 27.68 -8.30
N ILE A 205 2.14 26.68 -7.56
CA ILE A 205 1.42 25.52 -8.13
C ILE A 205 0.07 25.99 -8.70
N GLN A 206 -0.67 26.82 -7.95
CA GLN A 206 -1.94 27.39 -8.41
C GLN A 206 -1.76 28.17 -9.72
N ASP A 207 -0.82 29.12 -9.77
CA ASP A 207 -0.53 29.92 -10.98
C ASP A 207 -0.17 29.04 -12.18
N SER A 208 0.54 27.93 -11.94
CA SER A 208 0.93 26.99 -13.00
C SER A 208 -0.28 26.24 -13.54
N LEU A 209 -1.18 25.78 -12.67
CA LEU A 209 -2.42 25.10 -13.08
C LEU A 209 -3.34 26.07 -13.82
N GLU A 210 -3.47 27.31 -13.36
CA GLU A 210 -4.25 28.35 -14.05
C GLU A 210 -3.67 28.69 -15.42
N PHE A 211 -2.35 28.78 -15.55
CA PHE A 211 -1.72 28.97 -16.85
C PHE A 211 -2.02 27.80 -17.81
N MET A 212 -1.94 26.56 -17.31
CA MET A 212 -2.28 25.37 -18.10
C MET A 212 -3.74 25.40 -18.56
N ASP A 213 -4.67 25.79 -17.69
CA ASP A 213 -6.08 25.96 -18.04
C ASP A 213 -6.27 27.01 -19.16
N VAL A 214 -5.59 28.17 -19.07
CA VAL A 214 -5.67 29.26 -20.07
C VAL A 214 -5.21 28.80 -21.46
N ILE A 215 -4.19 27.93 -21.54
CA ILE A 215 -3.72 27.38 -22.82
C ILE A 215 -4.50 26.12 -23.26
N GLY A 216 -5.57 25.76 -22.54
CA GLY A 216 -6.46 24.66 -22.89
C GLY A 216 -5.98 23.28 -22.44
N ILE A 217 -5.07 23.19 -21.47
CA ILE A 217 -4.62 21.95 -20.84
C ILE A 217 -5.24 21.88 -19.44
N ASN A 218 -6.37 21.19 -19.32
CA ASN A 218 -7.15 21.06 -18.09
C ASN A 218 -7.70 19.63 -17.92
N SER A 219 -8.37 19.36 -16.81
CA SER A 219 -8.88 18.01 -16.49
C SER A 219 -9.91 17.47 -17.49
N GLN A 220 -10.57 18.33 -18.28
CA GLN A 220 -11.51 17.90 -19.33
C GLN A 220 -10.80 17.51 -20.63
N THR A 221 -9.59 18.00 -20.84
CA THR A 221 -8.82 17.88 -22.10
C THR A 221 -7.58 16.98 -21.95
N SER A 222 -7.13 16.73 -20.72
CA SER A 222 -5.93 15.94 -20.40
C SER A 222 -6.20 15.00 -19.21
N SER A 223 -6.23 13.70 -19.48
CA SER A 223 -6.40 12.67 -18.44
C SER A 223 -5.27 12.69 -17.41
N THR A 224 -4.07 13.14 -17.77
CA THR A 224 -2.91 13.26 -16.87
C THR A 224 -3.13 14.27 -15.75
N LEU A 225 -4.06 15.22 -15.90
CA LEU A 225 -4.42 16.18 -14.85
C LEU A 225 -5.58 15.68 -13.97
N HIS A 226 -6.41 14.80 -14.52
CA HIS A 226 -7.62 14.29 -13.87
C HIS A 226 -7.38 13.00 -13.07
N GLU A 227 -6.45 12.17 -13.54
CA GLU A 227 -6.17 10.84 -12.99
C GLU A 227 -4.72 10.73 -12.54
N THR A 228 -4.44 9.76 -11.66
CA THR A 228 -3.07 9.46 -11.26
C THR A 228 -2.83 7.99 -11.03
N SER A 229 -1.62 7.50 -11.31
CA SER A 229 -1.24 6.14 -10.93
C SER A 229 -0.82 6.08 -9.47
N LEU A 230 -1.44 5.21 -8.68
CA LEU A 230 -1.01 4.86 -7.33
C LEU A 230 -0.79 3.34 -7.28
N PHE A 231 0.39 2.93 -6.82
CA PHE A 231 0.69 1.52 -6.58
C PHE A 231 0.56 1.20 -5.08
N THR A 232 0.41 -0.07 -4.73
CA THR A 232 0.40 -0.53 -3.34
C THR A 232 1.66 -1.32 -3.01
N SER A 233 1.97 -1.41 -1.73
CA SER A 233 3.10 -2.17 -1.21
C SER A 233 2.84 -2.59 0.22
N HIS A 234 3.43 -3.71 0.61
CA HIS A 234 3.55 -4.15 1.99
C HIS A 234 4.88 -4.87 2.18
N GLU A 235 5.24 -5.12 3.44
CA GLU A 235 6.34 -6.02 3.78
C GLU A 235 5.91 -7.47 3.51
N ALA A 236 6.58 -8.15 2.58
CA ALA A 236 6.38 -9.57 2.26
C ALA A 236 6.91 -10.47 3.39
N LEU A 237 6.23 -10.43 4.54
CA LEU A 237 6.66 -11.07 5.78
C LEU A 237 6.04 -12.45 5.96
N LEU A 238 4.74 -12.59 5.71
CA LEU A 238 4.00 -13.82 5.95
C LEU A 238 3.91 -14.65 4.67
N LEU A 239 4.92 -15.49 4.43
CA LEU A 239 5.14 -16.11 3.12
C LEU A 239 4.04 -17.10 2.71
N ASN A 240 3.23 -17.58 3.65
CA ASN A 240 2.01 -18.34 3.33
C ASN A 240 1.04 -17.51 2.48
N TYR A 241 0.87 -16.22 2.82
CA TYR A 241 0.00 -15.29 2.11
C TYR A 241 0.59 -14.91 0.74
N GLU A 242 1.86 -14.51 0.70
CA GLU A 242 2.55 -14.13 -0.53
C GLU A 242 2.60 -15.29 -1.54
N GLN A 243 2.92 -16.51 -1.08
CA GLN A 243 2.90 -17.71 -1.92
C GLN A 243 1.51 -17.97 -2.50
N ALA A 244 0.46 -17.79 -1.69
CA ALA A 244 -0.91 -18.01 -2.11
C ALA A 244 -1.42 -16.93 -3.07
N LEU A 245 -0.80 -15.75 -3.14
CA LEU A 245 -1.17 -14.66 -4.06
C LEU A 245 -0.24 -14.51 -5.27
N THR A 246 0.93 -15.15 -5.26
CA THR A 246 1.79 -15.22 -6.44
C THR A 246 1.10 -15.95 -7.61
N ARG A 247 1.12 -15.36 -8.81
CA ARG A 247 0.55 -15.91 -10.05
C ARG A 247 1.59 -15.93 -11.17
N VAL A 248 1.42 -16.84 -12.11
CA VAL A 248 2.19 -16.83 -13.36
C VAL A 248 1.47 -15.97 -14.38
N ASP A 249 2.12 -14.91 -14.86
CA ASP A 249 1.60 -14.06 -15.93
C ASP A 249 1.50 -14.86 -17.23
N THR A 250 0.29 -14.98 -17.78
CA THR A 250 0.02 -15.80 -18.97
C THR A 250 0.73 -15.29 -20.22
N LEU A 251 1.09 -13.99 -20.25
CA LEU A 251 1.77 -13.37 -21.40
C LEU A 251 3.27 -13.65 -21.40
N THR A 252 3.91 -13.71 -20.23
CA THR A 252 5.38 -13.80 -20.11
C THR A 252 5.88 -15.11 -19.51
N GLY A 253 4.99 -15.91 -18.91
CA GLY A 253 5.34 -17.13 -18.18
C GLY A 253 6.13 -16.88 -16.88
N LYS A 254 6.18 -15.62 -16.41
CA LYS A 254 6.95 -15.24 -15.21
C LYS A 254 6.05 -15.14 -13.98
N PRO A 255 6.56 -15.47 -12.79
CA PRO A 255 5.85 -15.29 -11.54
C PRO A 255 5.78 -13.80 -11.16
N TYR A 256 4.65 -13.39 -10.62
CA TYR A 256 4.40 -12.09 -10.02
C TYR A 256 3.62 -12.29 -8.73
N ASP A 257 4.06 -11.64 -7.68
CA ASP A 257 3.26 -11.36 -6.49
C ASP A 257 2.55 -10.02 -6.72
#